data_AF-A0A2S9DRG6-F1
#
_entry.id   AF-A0A2S9DRG6-F1
#
_cell.length_a   1.000
_cell.length_b   1.000
_cell.length_c   1.000
_cell.angle_alpha   90.00
_cell.angle_beta   90.00
_cell.angle_gamma   90.00
#
_symmetry.space_group_name_H-M   'P 1'
#
loop_
_entity.id
_entity.type
_entity.pdbx_description
1 polymer ?
#
loop_
_entity_poly.entity_id
_entity_poly.type
_entity_poly.pdbx_seq_one_letter_code
_entity_poly.pdbx_strand_id
1 'polypeptide(L)'
;MNGPLPTMQEASQEAEFQLCAAKDVLEWQHALIKAMHLDHLHDGGKGIGDLFQVAKYFNDTGFGGVYSAIDEFRVLGESAPQNSQSENVARESGGDE
;
A
#
# COMPACT_ATOMS: atom_id res chain seq x y z
N MET A 1 -20.60 1.82 9.28
CA MET A 1 -19.96 1.25 10.48
C MET A 1 -19.45 2.43 11.31
N ASN A 2 -19.90 2.57 12.56
CA ASN A 2 -19.50 3.66 13.47
C ASN A 2 -18.48 3.14 14.50
N GLY A 3 -17.34 2.65 14.01
CA GLY A 3 -16.19 2.33 14.87
C GLY A 3 -15.31 3.57 15.07
N PRO A 4 -14.54 3.67 16.18
CA PRO A 4 -13.53 4.70 16.30
C PRO A 4 -12.55 4.61 15.12
N LEU A 5 -12.14 5.77 14.60
CA LEU A 5 -11.11 5.82 13.55
C LEU A 5 -9.81 5.22 14.08
N PRO A 6 -9.10 4.40 13.28
CA PRO A 6 -7.81 3.85 13.68
C PRO A 6 -6.83 4.97 14.02
N THR A 7 -5.96 4.72 14.99
CA THR A 7 -4.89 5.66 15.34
C THR A 7 -3.86 5.72 14.20
N MET A 8 -3.12 6.83 14.12
CA MET A 8 -2.04 6.98 13.13
C MET A 8 -0.99 5.87 13.21
N GLN A 9 -0.75 5.33 14.41
CA GLN A 9 0.16 4.20 14.62
C GLN A 9 -0.41 2.89 14.02
N GLU A 10 -1.68 2.58 14.28
CA GLU A 10 -2.33 1.37 13.76
C GLU A 10 -2.36 1.38 12.23
N ALA A 11 -2.67 2.52 11.62
CA ALA A 11 -2.66 2.63 10.17
C ALA A 11 -1.26 2.61 9.56
N SER A 12 -0.24 3.13 10.26
CA SER A 12 1.15 2.99 9.82
C SER A 12 1.59 1.53 9.81
N GLN A 13 1.19 0.75 10.82
CA GLN A 13 1.49 -0.69 10.89
C GLN A 13 0.76 -1.48 9.80
N GLU A 14 -0.52 -1.15 9.56
CA GLU A 14 -1.29 -1.76 8.47
C GLU A 14 -0.69 -1.41 7.11
N ALA A 15 -0.29 -0.16 6.88
CA ALA A 15 0.38 0.24 5.64
C ALA A 15 1.70 -0.51 5.44
N GLU A 16 2.51 -0.68 6.49
CA GLU A 16 3.76 -1.46 6.42
C GLU A 16 3.48 -2.94 6.08
N PHE A 17 2.47 -3.55 6.71
CA PHE A 17 2.04 -4.92 6.41
C PHE A 17 1.62 -5.06 4.93
N GLN A 18 0.84 -4.10 4.44
CA GLN A 18 0.31 -4.09 3.08
C GLN A 18 1.41 -3.85 2.04
N LEU A 19 2.42 -3.03 2.36
CA LEU A 19 3.61 -2.87 1.52
C LEU A 19 4.46 -4.15 1.47
N CYS A 20 4.63 -4.84 2.59
CA CYS A 20 5.30 -6.14 2.62
C CYS A 20 4.55 -7.18 1.78
N ALA A 21 3.23 -7.25 1.92
CA ALA A 21 2.39 -8.12 1.10
C ALA A 21 2.52 -7.78 -0.40
N ALA A 22 2.47 -6.49 -0.76
CA ALA A 22 2.65 -6.03 -2.13
C ALA A 22 4.03 -6.42 -2.71
N LYS A 23 5.08 -6.38 -1.89
CA LYS A 23 6.42 -6.82 -2.29
C LYS A 23 6.44 -8.32 -2.61
N ASP A 24 5.90 -9.16 -1.74
CA ASP A 24 5.89 -10.62 -1.93
C ASP A 24 5.10 -11.00 -3.20
N VAL A 25 4.02 -10.28 -3.45
CA VAL A 25 3.21 -10.36 -4.68
C VAL A 25 4.03 -10.08 -5.93
N LEU A 26 4.80 -8.99 -5.95
CA LEU A 26 5.65 -8.64 -7.09
C LEU A 26 6.73 -9.70 -7.32
N GLU A 27 7.28 -10.28 -6.25
CA GLU A 27 8.24 -11.38 -6.32
C GLU A 27 7.62 -12.64 -6.94
N TRP A 28 6.37 -12.98 -6.58
CA TRP A 28 5.65 -14.10 -7.18
C TRP A 28 5.33 -13.88 -8.66
N GLN A 29 4.89 -12.67 -9.04
CA GLN A 29 4.68 -12.31 -10.44
C GLN A 29 5.97 -12.43 -11.25
N HIS A 30 7.09 -11.94 -10.71
CA HIS A 30 8.39 -12.07 -11.35
C HIS A 30 8.80 -13.55 -11.52
N ALA A 31 8.58 -14.39 -10.52
CA ALA A 31 8.84 -15.83 -10.61
C ALA A 31 7.97 -16.51 -11.69
N LEU A 32 6.69 -16.17 -11.78
CA LEU A 32 5.76 -16.66 -12.81
C LEU A 32 6.23 -16.32 -14.22
N ILE A 33 6.63 -15.06 -14.46
CA ILE A 33 7.14 -14.62 -15.75
C ILE A 33 8.39 -15.43 -16.13
N LYS A 34 9.31 -15.64 -15.17
CA LYS A 34 10.49 -16.48 -15.40
C LYS A 34 10.11 -17.93 -15.72
N ALA A 35 9.14 -18.50 -15.02
CA ALA A 35 8.65 -19.86 -15.29
C ALA A 35 8.05 -19.97 -16.69
N MET A 36 7.23 -19.02 -17.11
CA MET A 36 6.68 -18.98 -18.47
C MET A 36 7.77 -18.87 -19.54
N HIS A 37 8.80 -18.04 -19.29
CA HIS A 37 9.93 -17.92 -20.20
C HIS A 37 10.74 -19.22 -20.31
N LEU A 38 10.99 -19.90 -19.19
CA LEU A 38 11.69 -21.18 -19.17
C LEU A 38 10.88 -22.29 -19.84
N ASP A 39 9.57 -22.37 -19.58
CA ASP A 39 8.68 -23.33 -20.24
C ASP A 39 8.64 -23.10 -21.75
N HIS A 40 8.63 -21.85 -22.19
CA HIS A 40 8.76 -21.51 -23.60
C HIS A 40 10.10 -21.99 -24.20
N LEU A 41 11.20 -21.73 -23.49
CA LEU A 41 12.55 -22.02 -23.98
C LEU A 41 12.88 -23.52 -24.01
N HIS A 42 12.40 -24.28 -23.02
CA HIS A 42 12.82 -25.66 -22.79
C HIS A 42 11.74 -26.70 -23.07
N ASP A 43 10.47 -26.38 -22.83
CA ASP A 43 9.36 -27.33 -22.97
C ASP A 43 8.41 -26.99 -24.13
N GLY A 44 8.75 -25.97 -24.93
CA GLY A 44 7.99 -25.54 -26.09
C GLY A 44 6.67 -24.86 -25.75
N GLY A 45 6.54 -24.33 -24.53
CA GLY A 45 5.35 -23.59 -24.10
C GLY A 45 4.17 -24.46 -23.66
N LYS A 46 4.39 -25.75 -23.35
CA LYS A 46 3.32 -26.69 -22.96
C LYS A 46 2.64 -26.30 -21.64
N GLY A 47 3.40 -25.74 -20.70
CA GLY A 47 2.91 -25.31 -19.40
C GLY A 47 2.39 -23.87 -19.35
N ILE A 48 2.58 -23.06 -20.40
CA ILE A 48 2.14 -21.66 -20.44
C ILE A 48 0.65 -21.51 -20.12
N GLY A 49 -0.22 -22.42 -20.59
CA GLY A 49 -1.66 -22.36 -20.34
C GLY A 49 -2.01 -22.45 -18.85
N ASP A 50 -1.38 -23.38 -18.13
CA ASP A 50 -1.60 -23.56 -16.69
C ASP A 50 -0.98 -22.40 -15.89
N LEU A 51 0.23 -21.95 -16.27
CA LEU A 51 0.87 -20.78 -15.67
C LEU A 51 0.05 -19.50 -15.86
N PHE A 52 -0.63 -19.37 -17.01
CA PHE A 52 -1.52 -18.24 -17.27
C PHE A 52 -2.77 -18.29 -16.39
N GLN A 53 -3.32 -19.48 -16.12
CA GLN A 53 -4.41 -19.62 -15.15
C GLN A 53 -4.00 -19.23 -13.73
N VAL A 54 -2.77 -19.56 -13.33
CA VAL A 54 -2.22 -19.14 -12.03
C VAL A 54 -2.09 -17.61 -11.98
N ALA A 55 -1.58 -16.98 -13.03
CA ALA A 55 -1.49 -15.51 -13.11
C ALA A 55 -2.88 -14.85 -13.05
N LYS A 56 -3.88 -15.44 -13.72
CA LYS A 56 -5.27 -14.97 -13.68
C LYS A 56 -5.87 -15.09 -12.28
N TYR A 57 -5.69 -16.22 -11.60
CA TYR A 57 -6.15 -16.41 -10.22
C TYR A 57 -5.58 -15.34 -9.27
N PHE A 58 -4.29 -15.01 -9.43
CA PHE A 58 -3.66 -13.95 -8.67
C PHE A 58 -4.24 -12.56 -8.95
N ASN A 59 -4.59 -12.27 -10.20
CA ASN A 59 -5.28 -11.03 -10.57
C ASN A 59 -6.72 -10.96 -10.02
N ASP A 60 -7.47 -12.06 -10.13
CA ASP A 60 -8.89 -12.14 -9.74
C ASP A 60 -9.07 -12.10 -8.22
N THR A 61 -8.07 -12.55 -7.46
CA THR A 61 -8.04 -12.41 -5.98
C THR A 61 -7.62 -11.02 -5.51
N GLY A 62 -7.41 -10.09 -6.46
CA GLY A 62 -7.32 -8.66 -6.21
C GLY A 62 -6.09 -8.21 -5.44
N PHE A 63 -5.06 -9.07 -5.34
CA PHE A 63 -3.82 -8.81 -4.62
C PHE A 63 -4.02 -7.97 -3.35
N GLY A 64 -4.68 -8.64 -2.39
CA GLY A 64 -4.82 -8.30 -0.97
C GLY A 64 -4.60 -6.84 -0.57
N GLY A 65 -5.69 -6.08 -0.40
CA GLY A 65 -5.78 -4.97 0.55
C GLY A 65 -4.98 -3.69 0.25
N VAL A 66 -4.03 -3.70 -0.69
CA VAL A 66 -3.13 -2.56 -0.95
C VAL A 66 -3.90 -1.28 -1.26
N TYR A 67 -4.93 -1.35 -2.11
CA TYR A 67 -5.75 -0.18 -2.42
C TYR A 67 -6.56 0.31 -1.21
N SER A 68 -7.06 -0.60 -0.38
CA SER A 68 -7.79 -0.25 0.84
C SER A 68 -6.89 0.41 1.88
N ALA A 69 -5.67 -0.09 2.06
CA ALA A 69 -4.68 0.48 2.96
C ALA A 69 -4.20 1.88 2.51
N ILE A 70 -4.06 2.09 1.19
CA ILE A 70 -3.78 3.42 0.62
C ILE A 70 -4.92 4.39 0.92
N ASP A 71 -6.17 3.96 0.79
CA ASP A 71 -7.34 4.79 1.08
C ASP A 71 -7.44 5.11 2.57
N GLU A 72 -7.20 4.14 3.46
CA GLU A 72 -7.15 4.35 4.92
C GLU A 72 -6.05 5.33 5.32
N PHE A 73 -4.86 5.21 4.73
CA PHE A 73 -3.76 6.14 4.97
C PHE A 73 -4.09 7.55 4.49
N ARG A 74 -4.77 7.69 3.35
CA ARG A 74 -5.25 8.99 2.84
C ARG A 74 -6.26 9.62 3.80
N VAL A 75 -7.27 8.87 4.22
CA VAL A 75 -8.31 9.35 5.15
C VAL A 75 -7.69 9.82 6.47
N LEU A 76 -6.69 9.12 6.99
CA LEU A 76 -5.99 9.51 8.21
C LEU A 76 -5.06 10.72 8.01
N GLY A 77 -4.38 10.82 6.88
CA GLY A 77 -3.59 12.00 6.54
C GLY A 77 -4.43 13.27 6.38
N GLU A 78 -5.65 13.14 5.85
CA GLU A 78 -6.61 14.24 5.73
C GLU A 78 -7.28 14.59 7.09
N SER A 79 -7.40 13.62 7.99
CA SER A 79 -8.02 13.79 9.32
C SER A 79 -7.03 14.18 10.43
N ALA A 80 -5.72 14.08 10.17
CA ALA A 80 -4.70 14.49 11.12
C ALA A 80 -4.77 16.02 11.32
N PRO A 81 -4.70 16.53 12.56
CA PRO A 81 -4.71 17.97 12.80
C PRO A 81 -3.47 18.57 12.12
N GLN A 82 -3.66 19.19 10.97
CA GLN A 82 -2.66 20.08 10.42
C GLN A 82 -2.51 21.19 11.44
N ASN A 83 -1.33 21.28 12.06
CA ASN A 83 -1.01 22.30 13.03
C ASN A 83 -1.24 23.66 12.35
N SER A 84 -2.41 24.27 12.55
CA SER A 84 -2.79 25.54 11.94
C SER A 84 -2.18 26.73 12.67
N GLN A 85 -1.14 26.51 13.47
CA GLN A 85 -0.48 27.55 14.23
C GLN A 85 1.04 27.47 14.06
N SER A 86 1.51 28.15 13.03
CA SER A 86 2.71 28.97 13.15
C SER A 86 2.30 30.42 13.41
N GLU A 87 1.44 30.67 14.39
CA GLU A 87 1.39 32.02 14.98
C GLU A 87 2.62 32.13 15.87
N ASN A 88 3.71 32.64 15.29
CA ASN A 88 4.72 33.32 16.08
C ASN A 88 4.03 34.51 16.73
N VAL A 89 3.44 34.31 17.90
CA VAL A 89 3.04 35.40 18.78
C VAL A 89 4.33 36.00 19.30
N ALA A 90 4.93 36.89 18.50
CA ALA A 90 5.80 37.91 19.03
C ALA A 90 4.94 38.68 20.04
N ARG A 91 5.14 38.40 21.33
CA ARG A 91 4.66 39.30 22.38
C ARG A 91 5.33 40.63 22.10
N GLU A 92 4.60 41.53 21.45
CA GLU A 92 4.85 42.95 21.59
C GLU A 92 4.72 43.24 23.08
N SER A 93 5.87 43.31 23.77
CA SER A 93 5.98 44.12 24.98
C SER A 93 5.76 45.56 24.52
N GLY A 94 4.49 45.93 24.37
CA GLY A 94 4.10 47.31 24.22
C GLY A 94 4.27 48.04 25.55
N GLY A 95 4.70 49.29 25.46
CA GLY A 95 4.38 50.31 26.45
C GLY A 95 5.57 50.92 27.15
N ASP A 96 6.02 52.05 26.61
CA ASP A 96 6.78 53.09 27.29
C ASP A 96 6.09 53.55 28.60
N GLU A 97 6.89 53.76 29.65
CA GLU A 97 7.00 55.01 30.44
C GLU A 97 8.16 54.90 31.46
#